data_AF-A0A094L6S1-F1
#
_entry.id   AF-A0A094L6S1-F1
#
_cell.length_a   1.000
_cell.length_b   1.000
_cell.length_c   1.000
_cell.angle_alpha   90.00
_cell.angle_beta   90.00
_cell.angle_gamma   90.00
#
_symmetry.space_group_name_H-M   'P 1'
#
loop_
_entity.id
_entity.type
_entity.pdbx_description
1 polymer ?
#
loop_
_entity_poly.entity_id
_entity_poly.type
_entity_poly.pdbx_seq_one_letter_code
_entity_poly.pdbx_strand_id
1 'polypeptide(L)'
;MATQVRRSAVRWPGLAAFLIILALLAAFSWLLLDSILRWTFERSLGTLNGAEVNIERVDHQWVPLTIQLDGVQMTDPAEPEFNRVVIGQARGVLNWEQLLLGRIHFEDVVSTGIRVRQERESPGEVYSLPDKAAMQGWAKGKLADLGLEMPSVDEIISRVDLKTPAAIEQARAAFEEQQEQVQTALDGLPSKEKLTEYEEQVKTLSEGDVSNPQQLQQRMEKFEQLKAQFEKDRTAVQQFQEQASEAVKVLRENLDRVKSAPQQDLNRVEELMQFNAEGLGEITEVLFGEQLRVWSKYILLAYEQLAPMIARAADESVVKPQRGEGIWFSYTGADAAPDFLIKQARTEFQLFGTVLDIDWNNITHQHQQLGQPTVFRASADNKELWRSLNLNGELKMTDAGVDARQQWQLQGVNLSNIGLSDSDEFTASLINALLDSDGSVSLRDSQLDGSGVVRLSDMQVNAAADNRFAEVVANALETLQRLDIQADISGAMTTPQFNLRSDLDKQLGGALKSAALEAGQQELSALRSRLQSEASGFTEANQDDLNDILALLQDAENREQRLKDLLSVKLQDRLQDKLKGRLKGLLGDGE
;
A
#
# COMPACT_ATOMS: atom_id res chain seq x y z
N MET A 1 57.78 4.57 -97.80
CA MET A 1 57.88 4.71 -96.33
C MET A 1 56.51 4.44 -95.75
N ALA A 2 56.36 3.36 -94.99
CA ALA A 2 55.10 3.01 -94.33
C ALA A 2 55.01 3.74 -92.99
N THR A 3 54.11 4.71 -92.87
CA THR A 3 53.85 5.44 -91.63
C THR A 3 53.05 4.56 -90.70
N GLN A 4 53.74 3.99 -89.71
CA GLN A 4 53.15 3.21 -88.63
C GLN A 4 52.40 4.18 -87.70
N VAL A 5 51.08 4.31 -87.88
CA VAL A 5 50.23 5.11 -87.00
C VAL A 5 50.14 4.40 -85.65
N ARG A 6 50.85 4.92 -84.65
CA ARG A 6 50.66 4.50 -83.25
C ARG A 6 49.21 4.77 -82.86
N ARG A 7 48.44 3.72 -82.59
CA ARG A 7 47.11 3.87 -81.98
C ARG A 7 47.30 4.52 -80.61
N SER A 8 46.80 5.74 -80.45
CA SER A 8 46.71 6.44 -79.16
C SER A 8 46.13 5.48 -78.10
N ALA A 9 46.80 5.36 -76.96
CA ALA A 9 46.35 4.55 -75.82
C ALA A 9 45.00 5.07 -75.26
N VAL A 10 44.67 6.33 -75.50
CA VAL A 10 43.41 6.97 -75.10
C VAL A 10 42.47 7.05 -76.31
N ARG A 11 41.28 6.48 -76.16
CA ARG A 11 40.19 6.58 -77.14
C ARG A 11 39.45 7.91 -76.91
N TRP A 12 39.90 8.97 -77.55
CA TRP A 12 39.32 10.32 -77.42
C TRP A 12 37.80 10.41 -77.58
N PRO A 13 37.15 9.70 -78.53
CA PRO A 13 35.69 9.68 -78.62
C PRO A 13 35.02 9.02 -77.40
N GLY A 14 35.67 7.99 -76.83
CA GLY A 14 35.20 7.34 -75.60
C GLY A 14 35.35 8.24 -74.38
N LEU A 15 36.44 9.01 -74.30
CA LEU A 15 36.63 10.00 -73.23
C LEU A 15 35.59 11.13 -73.34
N ALA A 16 35.32 11.63 -74.55
CA ALA A 16 34.29 12.65 -74.77
C ALA A 16 32.90 12.14 -74.37
N ALA A 17 32.52 10.92 -74.79
CA ALA A 17 31.27 10.30 -74.38
C ALA A 17 31.18 10.12 -72.85
N PHE A 18 32.27 9.68 -72.20
CA PHE A 18 32.34 9.55 -70.75
C PHE A 18 32.13 10.89 -70.03
N LEU A 19 32.79 11.96 -70.49
CA LEU A 19 32.61 13.30 -69.92
C LEU A 19 31.20 13.83 -70.11
N ILE A 20 30.57 13.57 -71.27
CA ILE A 20 29.17 13.92 -71.51
C ILE A 20 28.26 13.18 -70.54
N ILE A 21 28.46 11.88 -70.32
CA ILE A 21 27.67 11.09 -69.37
C ILE A 21 27.85 11.63 -67.94
N LEU A 22 29.08 11.92 -67.52
CA LEU A 22 29.35 12.52 -66.21
C LEU A 22 28.67 13.88 -66.06
N ALA A 23 28.74 14.73 -67.10
CA ALA A 23 28.08 16.03 -67.10
C ALA A 23 26.55 15.89 -67.03
N LEU A 24 25.96 14.92 -67.73
CA LEU A 24 24.53 14.62 -67.67
C LEU A 24 24.12 14.10 -66.29
N LEU A 25 24.91 13.21 -65.67
CA LEU A 25 24.65 12.72 -64.31
C LEU A 25 24.76 13.85 -63.28
N ALA A 26 25.75 14.72 -63.40
CA ALA A 26 25.89 15.89 -62.54
C ALA A 26 24.73 16.88 -62.73
N ALA A 27 24.32 17.14 -63.97
CA ALA A 27 23.17 17.99 -64.28
C ALA A 27 21.85 17.39 -63.78
N PHE A 28 21.66 16.08 -63.95
CA PHE A 28 20.52 15.35 -63.41
C PHE A 28 20.46 15.46 -61.88
N SER A 29 21.59 15.21 -61.21
CA SER A 29 21.69 15.34 -59.76
C SER A 29 21.33 16.75 -59.31
N TRP A 30 21.91 17.76 -59.95
CA TRP A 30 21.71 19.16 -59.58
C TRP A 30 20.28 19.67 -59.83
N LEU A 31 19.60 19.17 -60.86
CA LEU A 31 18.27 19.65 -61.24
C LEU A 31 17.12 18.88 -60.58
N LEU A 32 17.28 17.57 -60.36
CA LEU A 32 16.15 16.68 -60.05
C LEU A 32 16.29 15.92 -58.74
N LEU A 33 17.51 15.71 -58.22
CA LEU A 33 17.70 14.81 -57.08
C LEU A 33 16.97 15.33 -55.83
N ASP A 34 17.03 16.62 -55.53
CA ASP A 34 16.34 17.22 -54.39
C ASP A 34 14.82 17.02 -54.46
N SER A 35 14.24 17.23 -55.65
CA SER A 35 12.80 17.04 -55.88
C SER A 35 12.39 15.56 -55.76
N ILE A 36 13.21 14.65 -56.28
CA ILE A 36 12.97 13.20 -56.18
C ILE A 36 13.08 12.75 -54.72
N LEU A 37 14.10 13.20 -53.99
CA LEU A 37 14.29 12.88 -52.59
C LEU A 37 13.13 13.39 -51.75
N ARG A 38 12.71 14.64 -51.93
CA ARG A 38 11.54 15.22 -51.26
C ARG A 38 10.30 14.36 -51.45
N TRP A 39 9.93 14.08 -52.70
CA TRP A 39 8.76 13.24 -53.00
C TRP A 39 8.87 11.84 -52.40
N THR A 40 10.08 11.24 -52.45
CA THR A 40 10.33 9.91 -51.89
C THR A 40 10.18 9.90 -50.37
N PHE A 41 10.69 10.92 -49.68
CA PHE A 41 10.57 11.05 -48.22
C PHE A 41 9.14 11.33 -47.78
N GLU A 42 8.45 12.29 -48.39
CA GLU A 42 7.04 12.61 -48.07
C GLU A 42 6.16 11.36 -48.20
N ARG A 43 6.32 10.60 -49.30
CA ARG A 43 5.54 9.38 -49.55
C ARG A 43 5.91 8.24 -48.59
N SER A 44 7.20 8.00 -48.39
CA SER A 44 7.67 6.89 -47.54
C SER A 44 7.35 7.15 -46.07
N LEU A 45 7.67 8.34 -45.57
CA LEU A 45 7.36 8.75 -44.20
C LEU A 45 5.85 8.87 -43.97
N GLY A 46 5.08 9.36 -44.95
CA GLY A 46 3.63 9.42 -44.86
C GLY A 46 2.99 8.03 -44.74
N THR A 47 3.46 7.07 -45.53
CA THR A 47 2.99 5.67 -45.44
C THR A 47 3.34 5.05 -44.08
N LEU A 48 4.55 5.31 -43.56
CA LEU A 48 4.98 4.82 -42.24
C LEU A 48 4.21 5.47 -41.09
N ASN A 49 3.95 6.78 -41.19
CA ASN A 49 3.19 7.54 -40.21
C ASN A 49 1.69 7.20 -40.23
N GLY A 50 1.18 6.72 -41.36
CA GLY A 50 -0.25 6.46 -41.57
C GLY A 50 -1.06 7.73 -41.85
N ALA A 51 -0.40 8.87 -42.05
CA ALA A 51 -0.98 10.15 -42.43
C ALA A 51 0.08 11.01 -43.12
N GLU A 52 -0.38 12.08 -43.76
CA GLU A 52 0.41 12.99 -44.57
C GLU A 52 1.65 13.53 -43.84
N VAL A 53 2.78 13.53 -44.56
CA VAL A 53 4.03 14.16 -44.15
C VAL A 53 4.41 15.19 -45.21
N ASN A 54 4.65 16.42 -44.77
CA ASN A 54 5.07 17.52 -45.62
C ASN A 54 6.52 17.88 -45.30
N ILE A 55 7.34 18.13 -46.32
CA ILE A 55 8.72 18.59 -46.15
C ILE A 55 8.88 19.89 -46.93
N GLU A 56 9.31 20.97 -46.27
CA GLU A 56 9.48 22.27 -46.92
C GLU A 56 10.59 22.22 -47.98
N ARG A 57 11.76 21.70 -47.61
CA ARG A 57 12.94 21.68 -48.49
C ARG A 57 13.81 20.45 -48.24
N VAL A 58 14.42 19.95 -49.31
CA VAL A 58 15.44 18.90 -49.26
C VAL A 58 16.65 19.37 -50.04
N ASP A 59 17.83 19.26 -49.44
CA ASP A 59 19.10 19.52 -50.09
C ASP A 59 20.01 18.29 -50.00
N HIS A 60 20.74 17.97 -51.08
CA HIS A 60 21.82 16.99 -51.07
C HIS A 60 23.20 17.67 -51.27
N GLN A 61 24.21 17.14 -50.59
CA GLN A 61 25.62 17.49 -50.80
C GLN A 61 26.40 16.19 -51.02
N TRP A 62 27.31 16.15 -52.00
CA TRP A 62 28.04 14.93 -52.34
C TRP A 62 29.29 14.67 -51.50
N VAL A 63 29.92 15.72 -50.95
CA VAL A 63 31.19 15.61 -50.22
C VAL A 63 31.15 16.46 -48.95
N PRO A 64 31.04 15.84 -47.75
CA PRO A 64 30.61 14.46 -47.54
C PRO A 64 29.17 14.24 -48.01
N LEU A 65 28.78 13.00 -48.33
CA LEU A 65 27.43 12.68 -48.79
C LEU A 65 26.43 13.00 -47.68
N THR A 66 25.69 14.10 -47.82
CA THR A 66 24.80 14.63 -46.79
C THR A 66 23.42 14.84 -47.40
N ILE A 67 22.38 14.49 -46.65
CA ILE A 67 20.99 14.84 -46.95
C ILE A 67 20.49 15.75 -45.83
N GLN A 68 19.92 16.89 -46.19
CA GLN A 68 19.30 17.82 -45.27
C GLN A 68 17.81 17.98 -45.61
N LEU A 69 16.95 17.87 -44.61
CA LEU A 69 15.52 18.15 -44.67
C LEU A 69 15.27 19.38 -43.80
N ASP A 70 14.56 20.36 -44.32
CA ASP A 70 14.08 21.50 -43.53
C ASP A 70 12.55 21.48 -43.50
N GLY A 71 11.97 21.85 -42.36
CA GLY A 71 10.53 22.00 -42.17
C GLY A 71 9.74 20.71 -42.41
N VAL A 72 10.07 19.63 -41.69
CA VAL A 72 9.31 18.37 -41.75
C VAL A 72 8.11 18.47 -40.82
N GLN A 73 6.92 18.19 -41.33
CA GLN A 73 5.66 18.19 -40.57
C GLN A 73 4.96 16.84 -40.74
N MET A 74 4.80 16.11 -39.64
CA MET A 74 4.14 14.81 -39.61
C MET A 74 2.76 14.96 -38.98
N THR A 75 1.70 14.72 -39.76
CA THR A 75 0.30 14.81 -39.31
C THR A 75 0.01 13.76 -38.24
N ASP A 76 -0.87 14.06 -37.28
CA ASP A 76 -1.43 13.05 -36.39
C ASP A 76 -2.64 12.33 -37.03
N PRO A 77 -2.54 11.03 -37.38
CA PRO A 77 -3.69 10.23 -37.83
C PRO A 77 -4.93 10.28 -36.93
N ALA A 78 -4.76 10.51 -35.62
CA ALA A 78 -5.87 10.54 -34.67
C ALA A 78 -6.54 11.93 -34.58
N GLU A 79 -5.75 13.00 -34.75
CA GLU A 79 -6.16 14.41 -34.68
C GLU A 79 -5.55 15.18 -35.87
N PRO A 80 -6.12 15.09 -37.08
CA PRO A 80 -5.45 15.57 -38.31
C PRO A 80 -5.22 17.08 -38.37
N GLU A 81 -5.88 17.84 -37.50
CA GLU A 81 -5.70 19.27 -37.27
C GLU A 81 -4.35 19.60 -36.61
N PHE A 82 -3.67 18.60 -36.03
CA PHE A 82 -2.40 18.73 -35.35
C PHE A 82 -1.29 17.93 -36.03
N ASN A 83 -0.09 18.50 -36.01
CA ASN A 83 1.14 17.79 -36.27
C ASN A 83 1.51 16.98 -35.02
N ARG A 84 1.72 15.68 -35.20
CA ARG A 84 2.30 14.83 -34.16
C ARG A 84 3.74 15.25 -33.86
N VAL A 85 4.54 15.43 -34.91
CA VAL A 85 5.94 15.86 -34.83
C VAL A 85 6.22 16.89 -35.92
N VAL A 86 6.89 17.97 -35.55
CA VAL A 86 7.49 18.93 -36.47
C VAL A 86 8.99 18.94 -36.23
N ILE A 87 9.79 18.90 -37.29
CA ILE A 87 11.24 18.99 -37.23
C ILE A 87 11.66 20.23 -37.99
N GLY A 88 12.37 21.15 -37.32
CA GLY A 88 12.92 22.33 -37.96
C GLY A 88 13.95 21.97 -39.02
N GLN A 89 14.95 21.17 -38.65
CA GLN A 89 15.97 20.68 -39.56
C GLN A 89 16.40 19.26 -39.18
N ALA A 90 16.58 18.40 -40.18
CA ALA A 90 17.20 17.08 -40.02
C ALA A 90 18.32 16.92 -41.04
N ARG A 91 19.53 16.64 -40.56
CA ARG A 91 20.74 16.46 -41.38
C ARG A 91 21.32 15.08 -41.14
N GLY A 92 21.55 14.30 -42.18
CA GLY A 92 22.20 12.99 -42.10
C GLY A 92 23.41 12.89 -43.02
N VAL A 93 24.54 12.39 -42.49
CA VAL A 93 25.76 12.12 -43.26
C VAL A 93 25.83 10.64 -43.59
N LEU A 94 25.75 10.29 -44.88
CA LEU A 94 25.81 8.91 -45.35
C LEU A 94 27.25 8.46 -45.63
N ASN A 95 27.50 7.17 -45.39
CA ASN A 95 28.72 6.50 -45.79
C ASN A 95 28.63 6.07 -47.27
N TRP A 96 29.46 6.70 -48.12
CA TRP A 96 29.47 6.42 -49.55
C TRP A 96 29.88 4.97 -49.89
N GLU A 97 30.79 4.37 -49.11
CA GLU A 97 31.28 3.01 -49.34
C GLU A 97 30.15 1.99 -49.10
N GLN A 98 29.42 2.18 -48.00
CA GLN A 98 28.29 1.32 -47.66
C GLN A 98 27.16 1.47 -48.67
N LEU A 99 26.91 2.69 -49.16
CA LEU A 99 25.89 2.93 -50.19
C LEU A 99 26.19 2.19 -51.50
N LEU A 100 27.46 2.15 -51.92
CA LEU A 100 27.89 1.37 -53.09
C LEU A 100 27.72 -0.15 -52.89
N LEU A 101 27.79 -0.61 -51.64
CA LEU A 101 27.50 -1.98 -51.25
C LEU A 101 26.00 -2.25 -51.10
N GLY A 102 25.13 -1.27 -51.40
CA GLY A 102 23.68 -1.37 -51.28
C GLY A 102 23.14 -1.15 -49.86
N ARG A 103 23.97 -0.66 -48.93
CA ARG A 103 23.63 -0.45 -47.53
C ARG A 103 23.49 1.03 -47.19
N ILE A 104 22.45 1.39 -46.46
CA ILE A 104 22.17 2.76 -46.04
C ILE A 104 22.72 2.96 -44.64
N HIS A 105 23.97 3.44 -44.56
CA HIS A 105 24.62 3.74 -43.29
C HIS A 105 24.78 5.25 -43.12
N PHE A 106 24.23 5.77 -42.04
CA PHE A 106 24.51 7.13 -41.58
C PHE A 106 25.59 7.10 -40.50
N GLU A 107 26.63 7.91 -40.68
CA GLU A 107 27.65 8.12 -39.65
C GLU A 107 27.05 8.97 -38.52
N ASP A 108 26.46 10.11 -38.88
CA ASP A 108 25.84 11.06 -37.96
C ASP A 108 24.50 11.54 -38.50
N VAL A 109 23.49 11.61 -37.63
CA VAL A 109 22.21 12.28 -37.90
C VAL A 109 21.93 13.32 -36.82
N VAL A 110 21.64 14.55 -37.20
CA VAL A 110 21.29 15.63 -36.27
C VAL A 110 19.93 16.18 -36.64
N SER A 111 19.00 16.17 -35.70
CA SER A 111 17.64 16.68 -35.86
C SER A 111 17.37 17.75 -34.82
N THR A 112 17.08 18.98 -35.25
CA THR A 112 16.91 20.14 -34.37
C THR A 112 15.55 20.80 -34.49
N GLY A 113 15.16 21.53 -33.44
CA GLY A 113 13.87 22.20 -33.38
C GLY A 113 12.68 21.24 -33.44
N ILE A 114 12.81 20.05 -32.84
CA ILE A 114 11.72 19.07 -32.81
C ILE A 114 10.63 19.58 -31.87
N ARG A 115 9.39 19.65 -32.35
CA ARG A 115 8.22 20.04 -31.57
C ARG A 115 7.14 18.97 -31.71
N VAL A 116 6.39 18.74 -30.66
CA VAL A 116 5.27 17.78 -30.64
C VAL A 116 3.95 18.53 -30.50
N ARG A 117 2.87 17.96 -31.05
CA ARG A 117 1.49 18.48 -30.94
C ARG A 117 1.36 19.96 -31.33
N GLN A 118 1.77 20.29 -32.54
CA GLN A 118 1.67 21.67 -33.07
C GLN A 118 0.46 21.80 -34.00
N GLU A 119 -0.35 22.84 -33.84
CA GLU A 119 -1.52 23.08 -34.69
C GLU A 119 -1.09 23.29 -36.15
N ARG A 120 -1.80 22.66 -37.09
CA ARG A 120 -1.56 22.79 -38.53
C ARG A 120 -2.36 23.95 -39.11
N GLU A 121 -1.84 24.57 -40.16
CA GLU A 121 -2.60 25.55 -40.94
C GLU A 121 -3.82 24.92 -41.65
N SER A 122 -3.73 23.63 -41.98
CA SER A 122 -4.85 22.85 -42.52
C SER A 122 -4.77 21.38 -42.09
N PRO A 123 -5.92 20.71 -41.92
CA PRO A 123 -5.95 19.29 -41.56
C PRO A 123 -5.21 18.44 -42.59
N GLY A 124 -4.32 17.55 -42.14
CA GLY A 124 -3.58 16.65 -43.02
C GLY A 124 -4.38 15.42 -43.44
N GLU A 125 -4.00 14.80 -44.56
CA GLU A 125 -4.65 13.58 -45.06
C GLU A 125 -4.31 12.35 -44.21
N VAL A 126 -5.31 11.54 -43.82
CA VAL A 126 -5.11 10.31 -43.03
C VAL A 126 -5.24 9.07 -43.91
N TYR A 127 -4.22 8.22 -43.91
CA TYR A 127 -4.17 7.00 -44.71
C TYR A 127 -4.66 5.76 -43.95
N SER A 128 -4.51 5.74 -42.62
CA SER A 128 -4.99 4.66 -41.75
C SER A 128 -5.39 5.18 -40.38
N LEU A 129 -6.64 4.95 -39.98
CA LEU A 129 -7.15 5.29 -38.65
C LEU A 129 -6.66 4.27 -37.62
N PRO A 130 -6.07 4.70 -36.49
CA PRO A 130 -5.82 3.82 -35.36
C PRO A 130 -7.14 3.27 -34.79
N ASP A 131 -7.14 2.02 -34.35
CA ASP A 131 -8.31 1.41 -33.71
C ASP A 131 -8.52 2.05 -32.32
N LYS A 132 -9.51 2.96 -32.24
CA LYS A 132 -9.84 3.75 -31.04
C LYS A 132 -10.36 2.89 -29.88
N ALA A 133 -10.67 1.61 -30.12
CA ALA A 133 -11.30 0.71 -29.15
C ALA A 133 -10.36 0.28 -28.00
N ALA A 134 -9.04 0.27 -28.20
CA ALA A 134 -8.07 -0.19 -27.20
C ALA A 134 -7.85 0.79 -26.02
N MET A 135 -8.34 2.03 -26.09
CA MET A 135 -8.07 3.07 -25.07
C MET A 135 -9.29 3.53 -24.26
N GLN A 136 -10.52 3.13 -24.58
CA GLN A 136 -11.73 3.76 -24.03
C GLN A 136 -12.41 3.02 -22.86
N GLY A 137 -11.81 1.96 -22.32
CA GLY A 137 -12.57 0.98 -21.54
C GLY A 137 -12.64 1.13 -20.01
N TRP A 138 -11.97 2.08 -19.34
CA TRP A 138 -11.69 1.86 -17.91
C TRP A 138 -11.90 3.03 -16.93
N ALA A 139 -12.31 4.21 -17.38
CA ALA A 139 -12.46 5.38 -16.50
C ALA A 139 -13.84 6.02 -16.62
N LYS A 140 -14.87 5.33 -16.13
CA LYS A 140 -16.14 5.97 -15.80
C LYS A 140 -16.43 5.80 -14.32
N GLY A 141 -16.40 6.94 -13.62
CA GLY A 141 -17.17 7.27 -12.43
C GLY A 141 -17.18 6.24 -11.32
N LYS A 142 -16.19 6.28 -10.43
CA LYS A 142 -16.23 5.58 -9.14
C LYS A 142 -16.39 6.51 -7.93
N LEU A 143 -16.18 7.83 -8.07
CA LEU A 143 -16.25 8.76 -6.93
C LEU A 143 -17.69 8.89 -6.38
N ALA A 144 -18.70 8.91 -7.26
CA ALA A 144 -20.11 8.97 -6.85
C ALA A 144 -20.63 7.67 -6.20
N ASP A 145 -19.95 6.55 -6.39
CA ASP A 145 -20.31 5.24 -5.81
C ASP A 145 -19.72 5.01 -4.41
N LEU A 146 -18.85 5.91 -3.92
CA LEU A 146 -18.19 5.73 -2.61
C LEU A 146 -19.12 5.89 -1.41
N GLY A 147 -20.41 6.18 -1.59
CA GLY A 147 -21.44 6.04 -0.55
C GLY A 147 -20.99 6.52 0.83
N LEU A 148 -20.40 7.73 0.88
CA LEU A 148 -19.66 8.26 2.01
C LEU A 148 -20.56 8.74 3.16
N GLU A 149 -21.54 7.93 3.55
CA GLU A 149 -22.38 8.18 4.71
C GLU A 149 -21.73 7.52 5.95
N MET A 150 -21.31 8.34 6.92
CA MET A 150 -20.84 7.82 8.19
C MET A 150 -22.02 7.25 9.00
N PRO A 151 -21.92 6.02 9.54
CA PRO A 151 -22.84 5.58 10.57
C PRO A 151 -22.70 6.53 11.77
N SER A 152 -23.84 6.95 12.32
CA SER A 152 -23.83 7.80 13.53
C SER A 152 -23.26 7.04 14.72
N VAL A 153 -22.69 7.75 15.70
CA VAL A 153 -22.17 7.15 16.94
C VAL A 153 -23.27 6.33 17.64
N ASP A 154 -24.51 6.81 17.62
CA ASP A 154 -25.67 6.09 18.15
C ASP A 154 -25.93 4.76 17.43
N GLU A 155 -25.75 4.73 16.11
CA GLU A 155 -25.92 3.51 15.31
C GLU A 155 -24.81 2.49 15.62
N ILE A 156 -23.58 2.95 15.81
CA ILE A 156 -22.46 2.09 16.25
C ILE A 156 -22.76 1.52 17.64
N ILE A 157 -23.14 2.38 18.60
CA ILE A 157 -23.48 1.98 19.98
C ILE A 157 -24.62 0.94 19.98
N SER A 158 -25.64 1.11 19.14
CA SER A 158 -26.77 0.17 19.04
C SER A 158 -26.37 -1.24 18.56
N ARG A 159 -25.25 -1.33 17.84
CA ARG A 159 -24.69 -2.59 17.32
C ARG A 159 -23.62 -3.20 18.24
N VAL A 160 -23.14 -2.43 19.23
CA VAL A 160 -22.16 -2.92 20.20
C VAL A 160 -22.88 -3.62 21.36
N ASP A 161 -22.58 -4.91 21.54
CA ASP A 161 -22.95 -5.64 22.74
C ASP A 161 -22.11 -5.14 23.93
N LEU A 162 -22.68 -4.23 24.72
CA LEU A 162 -22.02 -3.61 25.88
C LEU A 162 -21.84 -4.64 26.98
N LYS A 163 -20.61 -4.77 27.49
CA LYS A 163 -20.25 -5.70 28.55
C LYS A 163 -20.61 -5.20 29.94
N THR A 164 -20.71 -3.88 30.15
CA THR A 164 -21.00 -3.30 31.47
C THR A 164 -22.34 -3.78 32.03
N PRO A 165 -23.47 -3.76 31.28
CA PRO A 165 -24.74 -4.31 31.77
C PRO A 165 -24.65 -5.81 32.10
N ALA A 166 -23.97 -6.59 31.24
CA ALA A 166 -23.81 -8.03 31.47
C ALA A 166 -22.93 -8.33 32.71
N ALA A 167 -21.88 -7.55 32.95
CA ALA A 167 -21.03 -7.68 34.12
C ALA A 167 -21.78 -7.33 35.41
N ILE A 168 -22.64 -6.30 35.38
CA ILE A 168 -23.50 -5.92 36.52
C ILE A 168 -24.49 -7.05 36.84
N GLU A 169 -25.16 -7.62 35.84
CA GLU A 169 -26.11 -8.71 36.06
C GLU A 169 -25.43 -9.99 36.57
N GLN A 170 -24.25 -10.34 36.04
CA GLN A 170 -23.45 -11.46 36.56
C GLN A 170 -23.01 -11.23 38.00
N ALA A 171 -22.56 -10.02 38.32
CA ALA A 171 -22.16 -9.67 39.67
C ALA A 171 -23.36 -9.71 40.64
N ARG A 172 -24.53 -9.22 40.23
CA ARG A 172 -25.77 -9.29 41.02
C ARG A 172 -26.11 -10.74 41.39
N ALA A 173 -26.14 -11.63 40.39
CA ALA A 173 -26.41 -13.05 40.63
C ALA A 173 -25.38 -13.69 41.58
N ALA A 174 -24.09 -13.34 41.43
CA ALA A 174 -23.05 -13.81 42.33
C ALA A 174 -23.21 -13.28 43.77
N PHE A 175 -23.58 -12.01 43.95
CA PHE A 175 -23.86 -11.44 45.27
C PHE A 175 -25.02 -12.16 45.96
N GLU A 176 -26.13 -12.37 45.25
CA GLU A 176 -27.30 -13.10 45.77
C GLU A 176 -26.94 -14.54 46.16
N GLU A 177 -26.25 -15.28 45.28
CA GLU A 177 -25.87 -16.67 45.53
C GLU A 177 -24.88 -16.80 46.71
N GLN A 178 -23.84 -15.97 46.74
CA GLN A 178 -22.81 -16.06 47.77
C GLN A 178 -23.32 -15.60 49.15
N GLN A 179 -24.20 -14.60 49.20
CA GLN A 179 -24.85 -14.20 50.46
C GLN A 179 -25.70 -15.33 51.03
N GLU A 180 -26.51 -16.00 50.20
CA GLU A 180 -27.35 -17.12 50.64
C GLU A 180 -26.48 -18.28 51.17
N GLN A 181 -25.38 -18.60 50.49
CA GLN A 181 -24.44 -19.64 50.91
C GLN A 181 -23.76 -19.29 52.24
N VAL A 182 -23.25 -18.07 52.38
CA VAL A 182 -22.61 -17.60 53.62
C VAL A 182 -23.61 -17.57 54.78
N GLN A 183 -24.85 -17.11 54.55
CA GLN A 183 -25.88 -17.08 55.57
C GLN A 183 -26.26 -18.50 56.04
N THR A 184 -26.41 -19.43 55.11
CA THR A 184 -26.69 -20.84 55.43
C THR A 184 -25.56 -21.47 56.25
N ALA A 185 -24.31 -21.14 55.90
CA ALA A 185 -23.13 -21.62 56.63
C ALA A 185 -23.02 -20.98 58.03
N LEU A 186 -23.41 -19.71 58.17
CA LEU A 186 -23.43 -18.98 59.43
C LEU A 186 -24.37 -19.62 60.45
N ASP A 187 -25.55 -20.07 60.01
CA ASP A 187 -26.55 -20.73 60.86
C ASP A 187 -26.03 -22.06 61.47
N GLY A 188 -25.01 -22.67 60.86
CA GLY A 188 -24.36 -23.89 61.34
C GLY A 188 -23.30 -23.67 62.43
N LEU A 189 -22.94 -22.42 62.74
CA LEU A 189 -21.87 -22.11 63.69
C LEU A 189 -22.33 -22.19 65.15
N PRO A 190 -21.44 -22.58 66.09
CA PRO A 190 -21.74 -22.53 67.52
C PRO A 190 -21.96 -21.09 67.98
N SER A 191 -23.08 -20.80 68.66
CA SER A 191 -23.38 -19.45 69.15
C SER A 191 -22.38 -18.97 70.21
N LYS A 192 -22.34 -17.65 70.47
CA LYS A 192 -21.47 -17.07 71.50
C LYS A 192 -21.82 -17.59 72.90
N GLU A 193 -23.10 -17.85 73.15
CA GLU A 193 -23.60 -18.44 74.38
C GLU A 193 -23.10 -19.87 74.53
N LYS A 194 -23.19 -20.68 73.46
CA LYS A 194 -22.71 -22.08 73.46
C LYS A 194 -21.21 -22.17 73.75
N LEU A 195 -20.41 -21.27 73.18
CA LEU A 195 -18.97 -21.18 73.47
C LEU A 195 -18.69 -20.78 74.93
N THR A 196 -19.52 -19.91 75.51
CA THR A 196 -19.41 -19.51 76.91
C THR A 196 -19.81 -20.66 77.85
N GLU A 197 -20.85 -21.42 77.51
CA GLU A 197 -21.23 -22.64 78.23
C GLU A 197 -20.11 -23.69 78.19
N TYR A 198 -19.42 -23.83 77.05
CA TYR A 198 -18.26 -24.70 76.94
C TYR A 198 -17.11 -24.29 77.87
N GLU A 199 -16.78 -23.00 77.93
CA GLU A 199 -15.77 -22.46 78.86
C GLU A 199 -16.13 -22.78 80.33
N GLU A 200 -17.40 -22.60 80.71
CA GLU A 200 -17.89 -22.90 82.05
C GLU A 200 -17.90 -24.40 82.38
N GLN A 201 -18.30 -25.25 81.41
CA GLN A 201 -18.26 -26.70 81.56
C GLN A 201 -16.83 -27.22 81.71
N VAL A 202 -15.87 -26.70 80.92
CA VAL A 202 -14.45 -27.03 81.07
C VAL A 202 -13.93 -26.59 82.43
N LYS A 203 -14.28 -25.38 82.88
CA LYS A 203 -13.92 -24.87 84.21
C LYS A 203 -14.46 -25.78 85.33
N THR A 204 -15.73 -26.14 85.28
CA THR A 204 -16.40 -27.02 86.26
C THR A 204 -15.81 -28.43 86.28
N LEU A 205 -15.44 -28.97 85.11
CA LEU A 205 -14.77 -30.28 85.02
C LEU A 205 -13.34 -30.23 85.57
N SER A 206 -12.67 -29.07 85.45
CA SER A 206 -11.31 -28.82 85.93
C SER A 206 -11.19 -28.57 87.44
N GLU A 207 -12.19 -27.90 88.01
CA GLU A 207 -12.28 -27.47 89.39
C GLU A 207 -13.06 -28.49 90.25
N GLY A 208 -12.75 -28.56 91.54
CA GLY A 208 -13.37 -29.50 92.49
C GLY A 208 -12.55 -30.76 92.82
N ASP A 209 -12.83 -31.29 94.00
CA ASP A 209 -12.24 -32.54 94.52
C ASP A 209 -12.87 -33.78 93.87
N VAL A 210 -12.06 -34.81 93.70
CA VAL A 210 -12.49 -36.12 93.19
C VAL A 210 -12.47 -37.09 94.37
N SER A 211 -13.66 -37.49 94.82
CA SER A 211 -13.80 -38.24 96.07
C SER A 211 -13.73 -39.76 95.87
N ASN A 212 -13.95 -40.27 94.65
CA ASN A 212 -13.84 -41.69 94.34
C ASN A 212 -13.49 -41.96 92.85
N PRO A 213 -13.02 -43.17 92.51
CA PRO A 213 -12.64 -43.53 91.13
C PRO A 213 -13.78 -43.46 90.11
N GLN A 214 -15.03 -43.72 90.52
CA GLN A 214 -16.22 -43.66 89.65
C GLN A 214 -16.55 -42.23 89.22
N GLN A 215 -16.39 -41.24 90.10
CA GLN A 215 -16.55 -39.82 89.76
C GLN A 215 -15.49 -39.34 88.77
N LEU A 216 -14.26 -39.89 88.82
CA LEU A 216 -13.24 -39.56 87.83
C LEU A 216 -13.60 -40.10 86.45
N GLN A 217 -14.02 -41.36 86.37
CA GLN A 217 -14.42 -41.98 85.11
C GLN A 217 -15.57 -41.21 84.44
N GLN A 218 -16.58 -40.81 85.22
CA GLN A 218 -17.68 -39.97 84.73
C GLN A 218 -17.22 -38.58 84.26
N ARG A 219 -16.25 -37.95 84.93
CA ARG A 219 -15.67 -36.67 84.49
C ARG A 219 -14.87 -36.83 83.18
N MET A 220 -14.14 -37.93 83.04
CA MET A 220 -13.40 -38.25 81.81
C MET A 220 -14.35 -38.52 80.63
N GLU A 221 -15.42 -39.29 80.82
CA GLU A 221 -16.44 -39.52 79.79
C GLU A 221 -17.12 -38.22 79.35
N LYS A 222 -17.49 -37.35 80.30
CA LYS A 222 -18.05 -36.02 80.00
C LYS A 222 -17.05 -35.13 79.25
N PHE A 223 -15.78 -35.17 79.62
CA PHE A 223 -14.74 -34.40 78.93
C PHE A 223 -14.50 -34.91 77.51
N GLU A 224 -14.49 -36.22 77.27
CA GLU A 224 -14.38 -36.79 75.92
C GLU A 224 -15.59 -36.44 75.04
N GLN A 225 -16.81 -36.46 75.61
CA GLN A 225 -18.01 -35.99 74.90
C GLN A 225 -17.92 -34.51 74.53
N LEU A 226 -17.45 -33.68 75.45
CA LEU A 226 -17.28 -32.24 75.25
C LEU A 226 -16.17 -31.95 74.22
N LYS A 227 -15.07 -32.70 74.26
CA LYS A 227 -13.98 -32.65 73.28
C LYS A 227 -14.47 -33.01 71.87
N ALA A 228 -15.28 -34.06 71.74
CA ALA A 228 -15.89 -34.43 70.46
C ALA A 228 -16.82 -33.32 69.93
N GLN A 229 -17.54 -32.63 70.82
CA GLN A 229 -18.34 -31.45 70.47
C GLN A 229 -17.49 -30.27 70.01
N PHE A 230 -16.34 -30.00 70.66
CA PHE A 230 -15.41 -28.96 70.23
C PHE A 230 -14.81 -29.24 68.86
N GLU A 231 -14.40 -30.49 68.61
CA GLU A 231 -13.86 -30.90 67.31
C GLU A 231 -14.91 -30.78 66.20
N LYS A 232 -16.16 -31.15 66.49
CA LYS A 232 -17.28 -30.98 65.55
C LYS A 232 -17.54 -29.50 65.25
N ASP A 233 -17.67 -28.67 66.28
CA ASP A 233 -17.93 -27.24 66.13
C ASP A 233 -16.74 -26.51 65.49
N ARG A 234 -15.50 -26.94 65.78
CA ARG A 234 -14.29 -26.43 65.11
C ARG A 234 -14.28 -26.77 63.63
N THR A 235 -14.65 -28.00 63.28
CA THR A 235 -14.76 -28.41 61.87
C THR A 235 -15.81 -27.57 61.14
N ALA A 236 -16.95 -27.28 61.78
CA ALA A 236 -17.98 -26.39 61.23
C ALA A 236 -17.46 -24.96 61.03
N VAL A 237 -16.70 -24.42 61.98
CA VAL A 237 -16.05 -23.09 61.85
C VAL A 237 -15.03 -23.06 60.72
N GLN A 238 -14.21 -24.11 60.57
CA GLN A 238 -13.23 -24.20 59.48
C GLN A 238 -13.92 -24.27 58.10
N GLN A 239 -14.99 -25.05 57.98
CA GLN A 239 -15.79 -25.12 56.75
C GLN A 239 -16.44 -23.77 56.41
N PHE A 240 -16.96 -23.06 57.41
CA PHE A 240 -17.47 -21.71 57.21
C PHE A 240 -16.38 -20.74 56.73
N GLN A 241 -15.18 -20.76 57.35
CA GLN A 241 -14.06 -19.90 56.93
C GLN A 241 -13.67 -20.15 55.48
N GLU A 242 -13.59 -21.41 55.05
CA GLU A 242 -13.31 -21.77 53.65
C GLU A 242 -14.40 -21.22 52.70
N GLN A 243 -15.67 -21.43 53.03
CA GLN A 243 -16.80 -20.96 52.21
C GLN A 243 -16.88 -19.44 52.14
N ALA A 244 -16.78 -18.75 53.28
CA ALA A 244 -16.79 -17.30 53.35
C ALA A 244 -15.56 -16.67 52.67
N SER A 245 -14.39 -17.30 52.74
CA SER A 245 -13.20 -16.84 52.03
C SER A 245 -13.36 -16.98 50.51
N GLU A 246 -13.93 -18.08 50.02
CA GLU A 246 -14.19 -18.24 48.58
C GLU A 246 -15.28 -17.25 48.12
N ALA A 247 -16.32 -17.03 48.91
CA ALA A 247 -17.33 -16.01 48.64
C ALA A 247 -16.69 -14.62 48.50
N VAL A 248 -15.86 -14.18 49.45
CA VAL A 248 -15.15 -12.90 49.37
C VAL A 248 -14.31 -12.79 48.09
N LYS A 249 -13.63 -13.87 47.69
CA LYS A 249 -12.82 -13.90 46.47
C LYS A 249 -13.69 -13.75 45.23
N VAL A 250 -14.75 -14.54 45.10
CA VAL A 250 -15.71 -14.48 43.98
C VAL A 250 -16.34 -13.09 43.87
N LEU A 251 -16.76 -12.50 44.98
CA LEU A 251 -17.39 -11.17 45.00
C LEU A 251 -16.39 -10.07 44.61
N ARG A 252 -15.15 -10.13 45.09
CA ARG A 252 -14.09 -9.19 44.66
C ARG A 252 -13.80 -9.28 43.17
N GLU A 253 -13.65 -10.49 42.63
CA GLU A 253 -13.42 -10.70 41.20
C GLU A 253 -14.57 -10.13 40.34
N ASN A 254 -15.82 -10.28 40.78
CA ASN A 254 -16.98 -9.71 40.11
C ASN A 254 -17.03 -8.17 40.22
N LEU A 255 -16.72 -7.59 41.38
CA LEU A 255 -16.63 -6.13 41.52
C LEU A 255 -15.53 -5.54 40.63
N ASP A 256 -14.37 -6.19 40.52
CA ASP A 256 -13.28 -5.74 39.64
C ASP A 256 -13.65 -5.86 38.15
N ARG A 257 -14.41 -6.90 37.78
CA ARG A 257 -15.01 -7.01 36.44
C ARG A 257 -15.96 -5.85 36.15
N VAL A 258 -16.87 -5.53 37.07
CA VAL A 258 -17.79 -4.37 36.93
C VAL A 258 -17.02 -3.06 36.82
N LYS A 259 -15.97 -2.85 37.64
CA LYS A 259 -15.13 -1.63 37.59
C LYS A 259 -14.38 -1.46 36.27
N SER A 260 -13.96 -2.57 35.65
CA SER A 260 -13.16 -2.53 34.41
C SER A 260 -14.01 -2.55 33.13
N ALA A 261 -15.27 -3.01 33.19
CA ALA A 261 -16.14 -3.14 32.02
C ALA A 261 -16.40 -1.82 31.26
N PRO A 262 -16.61 -0.66 31.90
CA PRO A 262 -16.82 0.60 31.18
C PRO A 262 -15.67 0.97 30.24
N GLN A 263 -14.42 0.78 30.67
CA GLN A 263 -13.26 1.08 29.83
C GLN A 263 -13.13 0.09 28.68
N GLN A 264 -13.51 -1.18 28.88
CA GLN A 264 -13.51 -2.19 27.81
C GLN A 264 -14.57 -1.86 26.74
N ASP A 265 -15.75 -1.40 27.15
CA ASP A 265 -16.81 -0.98 26.24
C ASP A 265 -16.39 0.25 25.42
N LEU A 266 -15.77 1.25 26.06
CA LEU A 266 -15.26 2.43 25.37
C LEU A 266 -14.17 2.08 24.35
N ASN A 267 -13.20 1.25 24.74
CA ASN A 267 -12.15 0.80 23.82
C ASN A 267 -12.74 0.06 22.60
N ARG A 268 -13.79 -0.75 22.79
CA ARG A 268 -14.44 -1.48 21.71
C ARG A 268 -15.20 -0.55 20.76
N VAL A 269 -15.88 0.47 21.29
CA VAL A 269 -16.53 1.50 20.46
C VAL A 269 -15.48 2.28 19.66
N GLU A 270 -14.36 2.65 20.30
CA GLU A 270 -13.23 3.30 19.62
C GLU A 270 -12.61 2.42 18.53
N GLU A 271 -12.46 1.11 18.75
CA GLU A 271 -11.97 0.15 17.75
C GLU A 271 -12.94 0.01 16.57
N LEU A 272 -14.25 -0.05 16.81
CA LEU A 272 -15.23 -0.19 15.74
C LEU A 272 -15.34 1.06 14.86
N MET A 273 -15.14 2.25 15.42
CA MET A 273 -15.01 3.49 14.62
C MET A 273 -13.76 3.48 13.72
N GLN A 274 -12.74 2.67 14.03
CA GLN A 274 -11.52 2.56 13.22
C GLN A 274 -11.66 1.61 12.02
N PHE A 275 -12.59 0.64 12.07
CA PHE A 275 -12.74 -0.41 11.04
C PHE A 275 -13.58 -0.01 9.82
N ASN A 276 -14.11 1.21 9.76
CA ASN A 276 -14.80 1.71 8.56
C ASN A 276 -13.85 2.24 7.46
N ALA A 277 -12.53 2.07 7.64
CA ALA A 277 -11.50 2.50 6.69
C ALA A 277 -11.32 1.55 5.49
N GLU A 278 -11.87 0.33 5.52
CA GLU A 278 -11.80 -0.60 4.38
C GLU A 278 -12.58 -0.11 3.14
N GLY A 279 -13.49 0.86 3.30
CA GLY A 279 -14.16 1.53 2.18
C GLY A 279 -13.33 2.60 1.46
N LEU A 280 -12.10 2.90 1.94
CA LEU A 280 -11.29 4.02 1.46
C LEU A 280 -10.11 3.59 0.55
N GLY A 281 -9.96 2.29 0.28
CA GLY A 281 -8.78 1.70 -0.37
C GLY A 281 -8.53 2.12 -1.84
N GLU A 282 -9.33 3.03 -2.40
CA GLU A 282 -9.18 3.49 -3.78
C GLU A 282 -9.09 5.03 -3.90
N ILE A 283 -8.99 5.81 -2.80
CA ILE A 283 -9.00 7.28 -2.87
C ILE A 283 -7.85 7.83 -3.73
N THR A 284 -6.66 7.23 -3.63
CA THR A 284 -5.52 7.62 -4.48
C THR A 284 -5.84 7.46 -5.96
N GLU A 285 -6.43 6.33 -6.34
CA GLU A 285 -6.78 6.06 -7.74
C GLU A 285 -7.87 7.03 -8.23
N VAL A 286 -8.82 7.37 -7.37
CA VAL A 286 -9.89 8.31 -7.73
C VAL A 286 -9.39 9.75 -7.90
N LEU A 287 -8.54 10.24 -6.98
CA LEU A 287 -8.07 11.63 -7.01
C LEU A 287 -6.92 11.88 -8.00
N PHE A 288 -6.03 10.89 -8.18
CA PHE A 288 -4.80 11.07 -8.95
C PHE A 288 -4.71 10.15 -10.17
N GLY A 289 -5.60 9.16 -10.31
CA GLY A 289 -5.51 8.16 -11.37
C GLY A 289 -5.65 8.75 -12.78
N GLU A 290 -6.44 9.81 -12.96
CA GLU A 290 -6.54 10.49 -14.27
C GLU A 290 -5.25 11.21 -14.64
N GLN A 291 -4.68 12.02 -13.75
CA GLN A 291 -3.42 12.74 -13.98
C GLN A 291 -2.26 11.77 -14.19
N LEU A 292 -2.16 10.73 -13.36
CA LEU A 292 -1.15 9.67 -13.52
C LEU A 292 -1.28 8.95 -14.87
N ARG A 293 -2.51 8.76 -15.37
CA ARG A 293 -2.75 8.18 -16.70
C ARG A 293 -2.28 9.13 -17.81
N VAL A 294 -2.59 10.41 -17.71
CA VAL A 294 -2.09 11.42 -18.67
C VAL A 294 -0.56 11.42 -18.68
N TRP A 295 0.08 11.38 -17.52
CA TRP A 295 1.54 11.27 -17.42
C TRP A 295 2.09 9.95 -18.00
N SER A 296 1.40 8.83 -17.75
CA SER A 296 1.77 7.52 -18.31
C SER A 296 1.71 7.51 -19.85
N LYS A 297 0.76 8.22 -20.47
CA LYS A 297 0.67 8.35 -21.93
C LYS A 297 1.89 9.03 -22.53
N TYR A 298 2.43 10.05 -21.86
CA TYR A 298 3.67 10.72 -22.31
C TYR A 298 4.89 9.81 -22.19
N ILE A 299 4.97 9.00 -21.12
CA ILE A 299 6.06 8.02 -20.91
C ILE A 299 5.95 6.86 -21.93
N LEU A 300 4.74 6.49 -22.32
CA LEU A 300 4.42 5.40 -23.25
C LEU A 300 4.21 5.88 -24.71
N LEU A 301 4.53 7.12 -25.07
CA LEU A 301 4.36 7.60 -26.45
C LEU A 301 5.13 6.75 -27.46
N ALA A 302 6.31 6.26 -27.06
CA ALA A 302 7.09 5.30 -27.84
C ALA A 302 6.35 3.96 -28.04
N TYR A 303 5.57 3.52 -27.06
CA TYR A 303 4.77 2.30 -27.15
C TYR A 303 3.66 2.42 -28.20
N GLU A 304 2.89 3.51 -28.25
CA GLU A 304 1.84 3.71 -29.26
C GLU A 304 2.40 3.68 -30.70
N GLN A 305 3.62 4.17 -30.89
CA GLN A 305 4.28 4.20 -32.20
C GLN A 305 4.89 2.85 -32.60
N LEU A 306 5.48 2.14 -31.65
CA LEU A 306 6.16 0.85 -31.91
C LEU A 306 5.19 -0.33 -31.92
N ALA A 307 4.14 -0.32 -31.10
CA ALA A 307 3.16 -1.39 -30.99
C ALA A 307 2.56 -1.85 -32.34
N PRO A 308 2.08 -0.97 -33.24
CA PRO A 308 1.55 -1.40 -34.53
C PRO A 308 2.63 -1.94 -35.47
N MET A 309 3.88 -1.48 -35.37
CA MET A 309 4.99 -2.01 -36.17
C MET A 309 5.39 -3.40 -35.69
N ILE A 310 5.43 -3.62 -34.37
CA ILE A 310 5.71 -4.93 -33.76
C ILE A 310 4.56 -5.90 -34.03
N ALA A 311 3.31 -5.45 -33.92
CA ALA A 311 2.13 -6.27 -34.23
C ALA A 311 2.11 -6.71 -35.71
N ARG A 312 2.45 -5.82 -36.64
CA ARG A 312 2.62 -6.16 -38.06
C ARG A 312 3.79 -7.11 -38.32
N ALA A 313 4.86 -7.03 -37.54
CA ALA A 313 5.99 -7.96 -37.63
C ALA A 313 5.65 -9.35 -37.05
N ALA A 314 4.78 -9.41 -36.04
CA ALA A 314 4.29 -10.65 -35.43
C ALA A 314 3.16 -11.32 -36.24
N ASP A 315 2.51 -10.58 -37.13
CA ASP A 315 1.49 -11.11 -38.04
C ASP A 315 2.16 -11.88 -39.20
N GLU A 316 2.27 -13.20 -39.05
CA GLU A 316 2.80 -14.13 -40.06
C GLU A 316 1.95 -14.19 -41.35
N SER A 317 0.84 -13.46 -41.44
CA SER A 317 0.11 -13.22 -42.68
C SER A 317 0.85 -12.25 -43.62
N VAL A 318 2.16 -12.46 -43.79
CA VAL A 318 2.90 -11.98 -44.95
C VAL A 318 2.07 -12.34 -46.17
N VAL A 319 1.54 -11.31 -46.82
CA VAL A 319 0.79 -11.40 -48.07
C VAL A 319 1.54 -12.39 -48.96
N LYS A 320 0.99 -13.60 -49.14
CA LYS A 320 1.57 -14.55 -50.10
C LYS A 320 1.61 -13.78 -51.42
N PRO A 321 2.80 -13.51 -51.99
CA PRO A 321 2.89 -12.76 -53.22
C PRO A 321 2.00 -13.44 -54.26
N GLN A 322 1.29 -12.66 -55.06
CA GLN A 322 0.39 -13.26 -56.03
C GLN A 322 1.19 -14.22 -56.92
N ARG A 323 0.62 -15.39 -57.21
CA ARG A 323 1.31 -16.44 -57.98
C ARG A 323 1.88 -15.85 -59.28
N GLY A 324 3.22 -15.78 -59.38
CA GLY A 324 3.93 -15.21 -60.52
C GLY A 324 4.86 -14.04 -60.16
N GLU A 325 4.72 -13.44 -58.98
CA GLU A 325 5.72 -12.51 -58.43
C GLU A 325 6.90 -13.32 -57.85
N GLY A 326 8.09 -13.12 -58.41
CA GLY A 326 9.31 -13.68 -57.86
C GLY A 326 9.59 -13.09 -56.48
N ILE A 327 10.08 -13.92 -55.55
CA ILE A 327 10.47 -13.48 -54.21
C ILE A 327 11.98 -13.26 -54.24
N TRP A 328 12.42 -12.05 -53.91
CA TRP A 328 13.83 -11.77 -53.71
C TRP A 328 14.28 -12.36 -52.38
N PHE A 329 15.06 -13.45 -52.42
CA PHE A 329 15.71 -14.00 -51.24
C PHE A 329 17.11 -13.39 -51.10
N SER A 330 17.35 -12.73 -49.97
CA SER A 330 18.68 -12.25 -49.58
C SER A 330 19.41 -13.38 -48.86
N TYR A 331 20.60 -13.74 -49.35
CA TYR A 331 21.53 -14.64 -48.64
C TYR A 331 22.57 -13.79 -47.91
N THR A 332 22.16 -13.13 -46.83
CA THR A 332 23.10 -12.46 -45.92
C THR A 332 23.61 -13.48 -44.91
N GLY A 333 24.93 -13.70 -44.87
CA GLY A 333 25.55 -14.50 -43.81
C GLY A 333 25.31 -13.84 -42.45
N ALA A 334 25.31 -14.63 -41.37
CA ALA A 334 25.11 -14.12 -40.00
C ALA A 334 26.11 -13.01 -39.61
N ASP A 335 27.27 -12.97 -40.29
CA ASP A 335 28.36 -12.01 -40.06
C ASP A 335 28.29 -10.76 -40.96
N ALA A 336 27.24 -10.61 -41.78
CA ALA A 336 27.08 -9.46 -42.67
C ALA A 336 26.65 -8.21 -41.89
N ALA A 337 27.24 -7.06 -42.21
CA ALA A 337 26.81 -5.78 -41.64
C ALA A 337 25.36 -5.46 -42.03
N PRO A 338 24.60 -4.77 -41.15
CA PRO A 338 23.21 -4.43 -41.39
C PRO A 338 23.02 -3.63 -42.68
N ASP A 339 21.87 -3.76 -43.32
CA ASP A 339 21.52 -3.00 -44.53
C ASP A 339 21.13 -1.56 -44.19
N PHE A 340 20.64 -1.33 -42.97
CA PHE A 340 20.34 0.01 -42.44
C PHE A 340 20.99 0.21 -41.06
N LEU A 341 21.74 1.30 -40.91
CA LEU A 341 22.36 1.65 -39.63
C LEU A 341 22.52 3.17 -39.53
N ILE A 342 22.05 3.75 -38.43
CA ILE A 342 22.50 5.08 -37.98
C ILE A 342 23.43 4.85 -36.80
N LYS A 343 24.73 5.12 -36.98
CA LYS A 343 25.71 4.87 -35.92
C LYS A 343 25.52 5.81 -34.75
N GLN A 344 25.37 7.11 -35.03
CA GLN A 344 25.13 8.14 -34.03
C GLN A 344 24.01 9.07 -34.49
N ALA A 345 23.13 9.46 -33.57
CA ALA A 345 22.19 10.53 -33.82
C ALA A 345 22.00 11.43 -32.61
N ARG A 346 21.70 12.71 -32.86
CA ARG A 346 21.27 13.66 -31.84
C ARG A 346 19.94 14.27 -32.23
N THR A 347 19.00 14.27 -31.30
CA THR A 347 17.68 14.89 -31.48
C THR A 347 17.47 15.94 -30.40
N GLU A 348 17.15 17.15 -30.80
CA GLU A 348 16.89 18.29 -29.93
C GLU A 348 15.37 18.58 -29.91
N PHE A 349 14.73 18.31 -28.78
CA PHE A 349 13.30 18.56 -28.57
C PHE A 349 13.07 19.88 -27.86
N GLN A 350 12.19 20.72 -28.41
CA GLN A 350 11.69 21.93 -27.79
C GLN A 350 10.41 21.59 -27.01
N LEU A 351 10.53 21.45 -25.69
CA LEU A 351 9.45 21.08 -24.78
C LEU A 351 9.32 22.16 -23.71
N PHE A 352 8.11 22.67 -23.49
CA PHE A 352 7.81 23.62 -22.41
C PHE A 352 8.71 24.88 -22.37
N GLY A 353 9.21 25.34 -23.53
CA GLY A 353 10.13 26.48 -23.59
C GLY A 353 11.58 26.15 -23.25
N THR A 354 11.92 24.87 -23.11
CA THR A 354 13.30 24.37 -22.96
C THR A 354 13.69 23.40 -24.06
N VAL A 355 14.97 23.04 -24.05
CA VAL A 355 15.59 22.14 -25.01
C VAL A 355 16.02 20.87 -24.29
N LEU A 356 15.59 19.72 -24.83
CA LEU A 356 15.99 18.39 -24.39
C LEU A 356 16.80 17.72 -25.52
N ASP A 357 18.10 17.56 -25.28
CA ASP A 357 18.96 16.79 -26.17
C ASP A 357 18.92 15.31 -25.82
N ILE A 358 18.79 14.49 -26.86
CA ILE A 358 18.87 13.03 -26.76
C ILE A 358 19.93 12.53 -27.73
N ASP A 359 20.93 11.84 -27.18
CA ASP A 359 21.96 11.15 -27.94
C ASP A 359 21.55 9.68 -28.15
N TRP A 360 21.60 9.23 -29.39
CA TRP A 360 21.26 7.88 -29.83
C TRP A 360 22.50 7.21 -30.42
N ASN A 361 22.64 5.91 -30.21
CA ASN A 361 23.64 5.10 -30.92
C ASN A 361 22.99 3.84 -31.47
N ASN A 362 23.51 3.40 -32.62
CA ASN A 362 23.19 2.11 -33.25
C ASN A 362 21.71 1.92 -33.59
N ILE A 363 21.06 2.89 -34.24
CA ILE A 363 19.66 2.75 -34.68
C ILE A 363 19.62 1.80 -35.88
N THR A 364 19.04 0.62 -35.69
CA THR A 364 18.83 -0.39 -36.73
C THR A 364 17.65 -1.30 -36.34
N HIS A 365 17.13 -2.06 -37.29
CA HIS A 365 16.20 -3.17 -37.01
C HIS A 365 16.92 -4.53 -37.02
N GLN A 366 18.21 -4.56 -37.41
CA GLN A 366 19.03 -5.75 -37.58
C GLN A 366 20.06 -5.89 -36.44
N HIS A 367 19.61 -5.79 -35.18
CA HIS A 367 20.52 -5.82 -34.01
C HIS A 367 21.29 -7.14 -33.85
N GLN A 368 20.75 -8.25 -34.36
CA GLN A 368 21.45 -9.54 -34.34
C GLN A 368 22.72 -9.51 -35.20
N GLN A 369 22.67 -8.87 -36.38
CA GLN A 369 23.82 -8.68 -37.27
C GLN A 369 24.84 -7.70 -36.69
N LEU A 370 24.36 -6.63 -36.03
CA LEU A 370 25.23 -5.63 -35.40
C LEU A 370 25.88 -6.14 -34.10
N GLY A 371 25.23 -7.06 -33.39
CA GLY A 371 25.66 -7.56 -32.07
C GLY A 371 25.49 -6.54 -30.93
N GLN A 372 24.92 -5.37 -31.20
CA GLN A 372 24.73 -4.28 -30.24
C GLN A 372 23.29 -3.77 -30.29
N PRO A 373 22.68 -3.38 -29.15
CA PRO A 373 21.37 -2.74 -29.12
C PRO A 373 21.44 -1.28 -29.62
N THR A 374 20.27 -0.73 -29.98
CA THR A 374 20.09 0.72 -30.04
C THR A 374 20.05 1.25 -28.61
N VAL A 375 20.79 2.31 -28.32
CA VAL A 375 20.77 2.96 -27.01
C VAL A 375 20.47 4.44 -27.16
N PHE A 376 19.75 5.01 -26.20
CA PHE A 376 19.50 6.44 -26.12
C PHE A 376 19.72 6.96 -24.72
N ARG A 377 20.20 8.21 -24.64
CA ARG A 377 20.41 8.92 -23.38
C ARG A 377 20.00 10.37 -23.54
N ALA A 378 19.22 10.86 -22.59
CA ALA A 378 18.87 12.26 -22.48
C ALA A 378 19.23 12.75 -21.08
N SER A 379 19.81 13.93 -21.00
CA SER A 379 20.05 14.63 -19.74
C SER A 379 19.76 16.10 -19.93
N ALA A 380 18.92 16.68 -19.07
CA ALA A 380 18.60 18.10 -19.13
C ALA A 380 18.41 18.69 -17.73
N ASP A 381 19.05 19.82 -17.49
CA ASP A 381 18.85 20.63 -16.29
C ASP A 381 18.06 21.87 -16.68
N ASN A 382 17.01 22.22 -15.91
CA ASN A 382 16.13 23.32 -16.31
C ASN A 382 15.95 24.45 -15.29
N LYS A 383 16.11 24.33 -13.98
CA LYS A 383 15.85 25.41 -12.97
C LYS A 383 14.42 26.00 -12.93
N GLU A 384 13.74 26.26 -14.05
CA GLU A 384 12.38 26.85 -14.07
C GLU A 384 11.28 25.79 -13.96
N LEU A 385 11.42 24.67 -14.66
CA LEU A 385 10.44 23.58 -14.75
C LEU A 385 10.84 22.35 -13.95
N TRP A 386 12.12 21.96 -13.99
CA TRP A 386 12.70 20.84 -13.24
C TRP A 386 14.16 21.09 -12.87
N ARG A 387 14.65 20.44 -11.82
CA ARG A 387 16.06 20.52 -11.41
C ARG A 387 16.95 19.70 -12.34
N SER A 388 16.59 18.44 -12.56
CA SER A 388 17.36 17.52 -13.41
C SER A 388 16.45 16.43 -14.00
N LEU A 389 16.64 16.12 -15.27
CA LEU A 389 16.05 14.98 -15.95
C LEU A 389 17.17 14.11 -16.50
N ASN A 390 17.13 12.82 -16.21
CA ASN A 390 17.95 11.78 -16.81
C ASN A 390 17.04 10.69 -17.36
N LEU A 391 17.26 10.31 -18.60
CA LEU A 391 16.52 9.25 -19.28
C LEU A 391 17.52 8.38 -20.03
N ASN A 392 17.48 7.08 -19.80
CA ASN A 392 18.34 6.11 -20.46
C ASN A 392 17.50 4.97 -20.98
N GLY A 393 17.79 4.46 -22.17
CA GLY A 393 17.17 3.25 -22.64
C GLY A 393 17.98 2.48 -23.65
N GLU A 394 17.61 1.22 -23.80
CA GLU A 394 18.15 0.29 -24.78
C GLU A 394 17.02 -0.49 -25.42
N LEU A 395 17.18 -0.78 -26.71
CA LEU A 395 16.25 -1.58 -27.49
C LEU A 395 17.03 -2.54 -28.39
N LYS A 396 16.57 -3.78 -28.43
CA LYS A 396 17.12 -4.85 -29.24
C LYS A 396 16.00 -5.66 -29.88
N MET A 397 16.01 -5.73 -31.20
CA MET A 397 15.18 -6.66 -31.96
C MET A 397 15.86 -8.04 -31.94
N THR A 398 15.08 -9.08 -31.62
CA THR A 398 15.52 -10.47 -31.55
C THR A 398 14.56 -11.36 -32.35
N ASP A 399 14.97 -12.60 -32.62
CA ASP A 399 14.10 -13.59 -33.29
C ASP A 399 12.83 -13.91 -32.48
N ALA A 400 12.88 -13.75 -31.15
CA ALA A 400 11.78 -13.99 -30.23
C ALA A 400 10.88 -12.76 -30.00
N GLY A 401 11.22 -11.60 -30.58
CA GLY A 401 10.50 -10.34 -30.39
C GLY A 401 11.42 -9.20 -29.98
N VAL A 402 10.90 -8.27 -29.19
CA VAL A 402 11.62 -7.04 -28.79
C VAL A 402 12.04 -7.14 -27.33
N ASP A 403 13.34 -6.95 -27.08
CA ASP A 403 13.88 -6.68 -25.76
C ASP A 403 14.12 -5.18 -25.63
N ALA A 404 13.59 -4.56 -24.58
CA ALA A 404 13.81 -3.15 -24.31
C ALA A 404 13.97 -2.89 -22.81
N ARG A 405 14.73 -1.86 -22.45
CA ARG A 405 14.76 -1.35 -21.08
C ARG A 405 14.83 0.17 -21.12
N GLN A 406 14.16 0.79 -20.18
CA GLN A 406 14.18 2.23 -19.99
C GLN A 406 14.27 2.52 -18.49
N GLN A 407 15.07 3.53 -18.16
CA GLN A 407 15.24 4.06 -16.81
C GLN A 407 15.11 5.57 -16.87
N TRP A 408 14.41 6.13 -15.90
CA TRP A 408 14.28 7.57 -15.78
C TRP A 408 14.55 8.02 -14.36
N GLN A 409 15.02 9.26 -14.25
CA GLN A 409 15.12 10.00 -13.01
C GLN A 409 14.84 11.47 -13.30
N LEU A 410 13.77 11.97 -12.72
CA LEU A 410 13.29 13.33 -12.81
C LEU A 410 13.26 13.89 -11.40
N GLN A 411 13.85 15.07 -11.20
CA GLN A 411 13.91 15.69 -9.88
C GLN A 411 13.48 17.14 -9.93
N GLY A 412 12.79 17.55 -8.88
CA GLY A 412 12.46 18.93 -8.57
C GLY A 412 11.56 19.59 -9.59
N VAL A 413 10.56 18.86 -10.10
CA VAL A 413 9.53 19.43 -10.97
C VAL A 413 8.61 20.31 -10.14
N ASN A 414 8.43 21.56 -10.53
CA ASN A 414 7.51 22.45 -9.82
C ASN A 414 6.10 22.31 -10.40
N LEU A 415 5.23 21.59 -9.70
CA LEU A 415 3.82 21.49 -10.05
C LEU A 415 3.07 22.70 -9.49
N SER A 416 2.23 23.31 -10.30
CA SER A 416 1.36 24.40 -9.87
C SER A 416 -0.01 24.32 -10.53
N ASN A 417 -1.05 24.58 -9.73
CA ASN A 417 -2.46 24.64 -10.15
C ASN A 417 -2.94 23.39 -10.93
N ILE A 418 -2.73 22.20 -10.38
CA ILE A 418 -3.25 20.95 -10.95
C ILE A 418 -4.63 20.66 -10.34
N GLY A 419 -5.69 20.66 -11.16
CA GLY A 419 -7.01 20.19 -10.71
C GLY A 419 -6.98 18.69 -10.41
N LEU A 420 -7.52 18.27 -9.27
CA LEU A 420 -7.58 16.87 -8.83
C LEU A 420 -9.01 16.32 -8.90
N SER A 421 -10.00 17.12 -8.51
CA SER A 421 -11.43 16.79 -8.60
C SER A 421 -12.25 18.04 -8.86
N ASP A 422 -13.25 17.92 -9.72
CA ASP A 422 -14.16 19.00 -10.12
C ASP A 422 -15.61 18.47 -10.14
N SER A 423 -16.10 18.07 -8.96
CA SER A 423 -17.49 17.63 -8.76
C SER A 423 -18.25 18.64 -7.91
N ASP A 424 -19.56 18.74 -8.10
CA ASP A 424 -20.40 19.70 -7.39
C ASP A 424 -20.33 19.50 -5.87
N GLU A 425 -20.22 18.26 -5.39
CA GLU A 425 -20.16 17.94 -3.96
C GLU A 425 -18.75 17.94 -3.36
N PHE A 426 -17.69 17.90 -4.18
CA PHE A 426 -16.29 17.83 -3.77
C PHE A 426 -15.34 18.40 -4.83
N THR A 427 -14.59 19.43 -4.44
CA THR A 427 -13.57 20.09 -5.27
C THR A 427 -12.21 19.93 -4.62
N ALA A 428 -11.18 19.62 -5.43
CA ALA A 428 -9.82 19.52 -4.94
C ALA A 428 -8.83 19.97 -6.01
N SER A 429 -7.83 20.76 -5.60
CA SER A 429 -6.77 21.28 -6.47
C SER A 429 -5.43 21.29 -5.75
N LEU A 430 -4.38 20.87 -6.44
CA LEU A 430 -3.00 21.00 -5.99
C LEU A 430 -2.47 22.37 -6.42
N ILE A 431 -2.32 23.26 -5.44
CA ILE A 431 -1.84 24.64 -5.65
C ILE A 431 -0.35 24.63 -5.98
N ASN A 432 0.44 23.90 -5.19
CA ASN A 432 1.84 23.66 -5.44
C ASN A 432 2.27 22.25 -4.99
N ALA A 433 3.34 21.73 -5.60
CA ALA A 433 4.13 20.62 -5.08
C ALA A 433 5.47 20.54 -5.81
N LEU A 434 6.47 20.00 -5.13
CA LEU A 434 7.71 19.55 -5.75
C LEU A 434 7.59 18.06 -6.08
N LEU A 435 7.72 17.69 -7.35
CA LEU A 435 7.68 16.31 -7.80
C LEU A 435 9.09 15.79 -8.10
N ASP A 436 9.42 14.66 -7.50
CA ASP A 436 10.50 13.77 -7.92
C ASP A 436 9.90 12.48 -8.48
N SER A 437 10.50 11.92 -9.52
CA SER A 437 10.13 10.60 -10.02
C SER A 437 11.35 9.82 -10.49
N ASP A 438 11.38 8.54 -10.17
CA ASP A 438 12.36 7.61 -10.72
C ASP A 438 11.73 6.25 -10.92
N GLY A 439 12.31 5.49 -11.84
CA GLY A 439 11.81 4.16 -12.13
C GLY A 439 12.51 3.52 -13.31
N SER A 440 12.03 2.31 -13.59
CA SER A 440 12.50 1.52 -14.71
C SER A 440 11.39 0.64 -15.25
N VAL A 441 11.40 0.44 -16.57
CA VAL A 441 10.55 -0.52 -17.25
C VAL A 441 11.42 -1.37 -18.17
N SER A 442 11.09 -2.65 -18.26
CA SER A 442 11.72 -3.60 -19.15
C SER A 442 10.67 -4.38 -19.92
N LEU A 443 11.02 -4.71 -21.15
CA LEU A 443 10.31 -5.62 -22.02
C LEU A 443 11.26 -6.78 -22.32
N ARG A 444 10.85 -8.00 -22.01
CA ARG A 444 11.58 -9.21 -22.36
C ARG A 444 10.60 -10.27 -22.81
N ASP A 445 10.85 -10.91 -23.94
CA ASP A 445 9.95 -11.94 -24.49
C ASP A 445 8.48 -11.44 -24.57
N SER A 446 8.29 -10.17 -24.95
CA SER A 446 6.99 -9.49 -24.99
C SER A 446 6.25 -9.36 -23.64
N GLN A 447 6.93 -9.58 -22.51
CA GLN A 447 6.42 -9.33 -21.17
C GLN A 447 7.02 -8.03 -20.61
N LEU A 448 6.14 -7.13 -20.17
CA LEU A 448 6.49 -5.92 -19.44
C LEU A 448 6.71 -6.25 -17.97
N ASP A 449 7.74 -5.62 -17.40
CA ASP A 449 8.01 -5.59 -15.97
C ASP A 449 8.64 -4.23 -15.66
N GLY A 450 8.01 -3.45 -14.80
CA GLY A 450 8.50 -2.14 -14.41
C GLY A 450 7.88 -1.63 -13.13
N SER A 451 8.61 -0.72 -12.50
CA SER A 451 8.19 -0.02 -11.29
C SER A 451 8.68 1.42 -11.35
N GLY A 452 7.84 2.33 -10.90
CA GLY A 452 8.12 3.75 -10.81
C GLY A 452 7.60 4.32 -9.50
N VAL A 453 8.35 5.24 -8.92
CA VAL A 453 7.96 5.99 -7.74
C VAL A 453 7.82 7.46 -8.13
N VAL A 454 6.76 8.09 -7.64
CA VAL A 454 6.51 9.52 -7.70
C VAL A 454 6.42 10.02 -6.27
N ARG A 455 7.24 11.00 -5.91
CA ARG A 455 7.21 11.64 -4.59
C ARG A 455 6.84 13.09 -4.79
N LEU A 456 5.76 13.50 -4.14
CA LEU A 456 5.35 14.88 -4.04
C LEU A 456 5.75 15.38 -2.65
N SER A 457 6.47 16.49 -2.57
CA SER A 457 6.80 17.19 -1.34
C SER A 457 6.36 18.64 -1.41
N ASP A 458 6.32 19.30 -0.26
CA ASP A 458 5.86 20.69 -0.13
C ASP A 458 4.48 20.90 -0.79
N MET A 459 3.60 19.91 -0.64
CA MET A 459 2.28 19.94 -1.22
C MET A 459 1.40 20.99 -0.52
N GLN A 460 0.67 21.75 -1.31
CA GLN A 460 -0.45 22.56 -0.86
C GLN A 460 -1.67 22.16 -1.67
N VAL A 461 -2.61 21.51 -1.00
CA VAL A 461 -3.90 21.18 -1.59
C VAL A 461 -4.93 22.19 -1.08
N ASN A 462 -5.82 22.61 -1.97
CA ASN A 462 -7.03 23.36 -1.65
C ASN A 462 -8.20 22.44 -1.96
N ALA A 463 -9.01 22.12 -0.96
CA ALA A 463 -10.14 21.20 -1.11
C ALA A 463 -11.37 21.77 -0.39
N ALA A 464 -12.53 21.62 -1.01
CA ALA A 464 -13.80 22.05 -0.43
C ALA A 464 -14.89 21.03 -0.73
N ALA A 465 -15.83 20.90 0.20
CA ALA A 465 -16.91 19.94 0.09
C ALA A 465 -18.18 20.43 0.77
N ASP A 466 -19.33 19.92 0.31
CA ASP A 466 -20.64 20.37 0.76
C ASP A 466 -21.23 19.55 1.91
N ASN A 467 -20.69 18.36 2.17
CA ASN A 467 -21.14 17.49 3.25
C ASN A 467 -20.08 17.32 4.33
N ARG A 468 -20.52 17.11 5.58
CA ARG A 468 -19.65 17.08 6.77
C ARG A 468 -18.55 16.02 6.71
N PHE A 469 -18.78 14.89 6.04
CA PHE A 469 -17.77 13.84 5.90
C PHE A 469 -16.72 14.22 4.83
N ALA A 470 -17.17 14.73 3.70
CA ALA A 470 -16.31 15.20 2.64
C ALA A 470 -15.51 16.46 3.06
N GLU A 471 -16.05 17.27 3.98
CA GLU A 471 -15.33 18.39 4.61
C GLU A 471 -14.17 17.87 5.48
N VAL A 472 -14.38 16.76 6.18
CA VAL A 472 -13.31 16.08 6.93
C VAL A 472 -12.22 15.52 6.00
N VAL A 473 -12.61 14.96 4.85
CA VAL A 473 -11.65 14.53 3.79
C VAL A 473 -10.91 15.74 3.20
N ALA A 474 -11.62 16.83 2.92
CA ALA A 474 -11.05 18.07 2.38
C ALA A 474 -10.00 18.64 3.34
N ASN A 475 -10.35 18.80 4.63
CA ASN A 475 -9.43 19.24 5.67
C ASN A 475 -8.21 18.30 5.79
N ALA A 476 -8.41 16.99 5.70
CA ALA A 476 -7.30 16.03 5.72
C ALA A 476 -6.35 16.26 4.52
N LEU A 477 -6.88 16.47 3.33
CA LEU A 477 -6.09 16.77 2.14
C LEU A 477 -5.35 18.10 2.23
N GLU A 478 -5.96 19.14 2.80
CA GLU A 478 -5.29 20.43 3.01
C GLU A 478 -4.08 20.33 3.96
N THR A 479 -4.09 19.37 4.89
CA THR A 479 -2.94 19.11 5.77
C THR A 479 -1.85 18.24 5.13
N LEU A 480 -2.10 17.65 3.95
CA LEU A 480 -1.19 16.75 3.28
C LEU A 480 0.01 17.52 2.71
N GLN A 481 1.19 17.28 3.27
CA GLN A 481 2.44 17.93 2.83
C GLN A 481 3.29 17.05 1.90
N ARG A 482 3.08 15.74 1.95
CA ARG A 482 3.85 14.76 1.19
C ARG A 482 2.96 13.62 0.75
N LEU A 483 3.21 13.12 -0.46
CA LEU A 483 2.53 11.97 -1.04
C LEU A 483 3.53 11.13 -1.81
N ASP A 484 3.66 9.86 -1.44
CA ASP A 484 4.49 8.89 -2.15
C ASP A 484 3.59 7.91 -2.90
N ILE A 485 3.72 7.87 -4.22
CA ILE A 485 2.94 7.02 -5.13
C ILE A 485 3.89 6.03 -5.80
N GLN A 486 3.56 4.75 -5.74
CA GLN A 486 4.23 3.67 -6.46
C GLN A 486 3.31 3.15 -7.57
N ALA A 487 3.83 3.11 -8.79
CA ALA A 487 3.16 2.57 -9.95
C ALA A 487 3.97 1.39 -10.51
N ASP A 488 3.36 0.22 -10.60
CA ASP A 488 3.95 -0.97 -11.17
C ASP A 488 3.23 -1.33 -12.49
N ILE A 489 3.99 -1.80 -13.47
CA ILE A 489 3.48 -2.32 -14.74
C ILE A 489 4.00 -3.74 -14.93
N SER A 490 3.11 -4.67 -15.31
CA SER A 490 3.48 -6.07 -15.55
C SER A 490 2.62 -6.73 -16.63
N GLY A 491 3.02 -7.91 -17.10
CA GLY A 491 2.22 -8.75 -17.99
C GLY A 491 2.53 -8.52 -19.48
N ALA A 492 1.71 -9.08 -20.37
CA ALA A 492 1.98 -9.03 -21.80
C ALA A 492 1.93 -7.60 -22.33
N MET A 493 2.82 -7.26 -23.26
CA MET A 493 2.91 -5.92 -23.86
C MET A 493 1.58 -5.44 -24.47
N THR A 494 0.77 -6.34 -25.01
CA THR A 494 -0.53 -6.04 -25.60
C THR A 494 -1.66 -5.88 -24.58
N THR A 495 -1.47 -6.35 -23.34
CA THR A 495 -2.44 -6.31 -22.24
C THR A 495 -1.72 -6.05 -20.91
N PRO A 496 -1.11 -4.87 -20.72
CA PRO A 496 -0.39 -4.55 -19.50
C PRO A 496 -1.35 -4.48 -18.30
N GLN A 497 -0.89 -4.99 -17.17
CA GLN A 497 -1.51 -4.85 -15.86
C GLN A 497 -0.83 -3.71 -15.13
N PHE A 498 -1.62 -2.76 -14.65
CA PHE A 498 -1.14 -1.64 -13.85
C PHE A 498 -1.58 -1.83 -12.41
N ASN A 499 -0.67 -1.59 -11.48
CA ASN A 499 -0.96 -1.58 -10.06
C ASN A 499 -0.48 -0.26 -9.48
N LEU A 500 -1.36 0.42 -8.73
CA LEU A 500 -1.07 1.70 -8.09
C LEU A 500 -1.15 1.55 -6.58
N ARG A 501 -0.16 2.07 -5.87
CA ARG A 501 -0.13 2.10 -4.42
C ARG A 501 0.33 3.46 -3.95
N SER A 502 -0.13 3.86 -2.77
CA SER A 502 0.18 5.16 -2.21
C SER A 502 0.12 5.10 -0.70
N ASP A 503 0.83 6.02 -0.05
CA ASP A 503 0.72 6.20 1.40
C ASP A 503 -0.46 7.11 1.79
N LEU A 504 -1.16 7.71 0.83
CA LEU A 504 -2.36 8.53 1.03
C LEU A 504 -3.41 7.83 1.88
N ASP A 505 -3.69 6.55 1.63
CA ASP A 505 -4.74 5.82 2.35
C ASP A 505 -4.42 5.74 3.86
N LYS A 506 -3.13 5.62 4.20
CA LYS A 506 -2.67 5.63 5.60
C LYS A 506 -2.74 7.03 6.20
N GLN A 507 -2.34 8.05 5.43
CA GLN A 507 -2.33 9.45 5.87
C GLN A 507 -3.77 9.97 6.07
N LEU A 508 -4.65 9.75 5.09
CA LEU A 508 -6.08 10.06 5.19
C LEU A 508 -6.73 9.22 6.27
N GLY A 509 -6.46 7.91 6.36
CA GLY A 509 -7.01 7.06 7.42
C GLY A 509 -6.75 7.60 8.83
N GLY A 510 -5.55 8.13 9.08
CA GLY A 510 -5.20 8.77 10.36
C GLY A 510 -5.95 10.09 10.61
N ALA A 511 -6.09 10.92 9.57
CA ALA A 511 -6.81 12.19 9.66
C ALA A 511 -8.33 11.99 9.85
N LEU A 512 -8.93 11.10 9.06
CA LEU A 512 -10.34 10.73 9.15
C LEU A 512 -10.68 10.12 10.51
N LYS A 513 -9.82 9.23 11.03
CA LYS A 513 -9.96 8.70 12.40
C LYS A 513 -10.00 9.81 13.44
N SER A 514 -9.09 10.77 13.35
CA SER A 514 -9.00 11.87 14.32
C SER A 514 -10.26 12.73 14.29
N ALA A 515 -10.73 13.06 13.09
CA ALA A 515 -11.94 13.85 12.92
C ALA A 515 -13.22 13.10 13.33
N ALA A 516 -13.31 11.79 13.10
CA ALA A 516 -14.43 10.97 13.58
C ALA A 516 -14.49 10.92 15.12
N LEU A 517 -13.33 10.77 15.78
CA LEU A 517 -13.23 10.81 17.24
C LEU A 517 -13.60 12.19 17.80
N GLU A 518 -13.20 13.26 17.13
CA GLU A 518 -13.56 14.64 17.51
C GLU A 518 -15.06 14.88 17.33
N ALA A 519 -15.64 14.44 16.22
CA ALA A 519 -17.07 14.58 15.95
C ALA A 519 -17.95 13.80 16.93
N GLY A 520 -17.50 12.62 17.38
CA GLY A 520 -18.21 11.77 18.35
C GLY A 520 -17.81 12.00 19.81
N GLN A 521 -16.98 13.00 20.10
CA GLN A 521 -16.41 13.19 21.44
C GLN A 521 -17.49 13.43 22.49
N GLN A 522 -18.55 14.16 22.13
CA GLN A 522 -19.64 14.47 23.05
C GLN A 522 -20.43 13.20 23.41
N GLU A 523 -20.78 12.39 22.42
CA GLU A 523 -21.51 11.14 22.57
C GLU A 523 -20.67 10.10 23.33
N LEU A 524 -19.38 9.98 23.02
CA LEU A 524 -18.45 9.10 23.75
C LEU A 524 -18.31 9.52 25.21
N SER A 525 -18.26 10.83 25.48
CA SER A 525 -18.19 11.35 26.85
C SER A 525 -19.47 11.07 27.64
N ALA A 526 -20.63 11.18 26.99
CA ALA A 526 -21.92 10.86 27.57
C ALA A 526 -22.03 9.35 27.87
N LEU A 527 -21.63 8.49 26.92
CA LEU A 527 -21.57 7.04 27.10
C LEU A 527 -20.64 6.67 28.25
N ARG A 528 -19.42 7.24 28.29
CA ARG A 528 -18.47 7.03 29.38
C ARG A 528 -19.07 7.38 30.73
N SER A 529 -19.68 8.56 30.84
CA SER A 529 -20.31 9.01 32.08
C SER A 529 -21.41 8.06 32.54
N ARG A 530 -22.26 7.62 31.62
CA ARG A 530 -23.34 6.67 31.91
C ARG A 530 -22.81 5.31 32.40
N LEU A 531 -21.92 4.68 31.65
CA LEU A 531 -21.37 3.36 32.00
C LEU A 531 -20.60 3.41 33.32
N GLN A 532 -19.83 4.50 33.55
CA GLN A 532 -19.10 4.69 34.78
C GLN A 532 -20.04 4.87 35.98
N SER A 533 -21.14 5.62 35.81
CA SER A 533 -22.16 5.80 36.84
C SER A 533 -22.91 4.50 37.17
N GLU A 534 -23.23 3.68 36.18
CA GLU A 534 -23.88 2.38 36.38
C GLU A 534 -22.95 1.42 37.16
N ALA A 535 -21.68 1.35 36.75
CA ALA A 535 -20.67 0.52 37.42
C ALA A 535 -20.36 1.00 38.85
N SER A 536 -20.17 2.32 39.06
CA SER A 536 -19.87 2.87 40.39
C SER A 536 -21.04 2.67 41.34
N GLY A 537 -22.27 2.95 40.89
CA GLY A 537 -23.48 2.77 41.67
C GLY A 537 -23.67 1.33 42.13
N PHE A 538 -23.39 0.34 41.27
CA PHE A 538 -23.41 -1.06 41.67
C PHE A 538 -22.30 -1.39 42.68
N THR A 539 -21.07 -0.92 42.45
CA THR A 539 -19.96 -1.24 43.35
C THR A 539 -20.13 -0.64 44.75
N GLU A 540 -20.65 0.58 44.85
CA GLU A 540 -20.92 1.24 46.12
C GLU A 540 -22.04 0.55 46.89
N ALA A 541 -23.13 0.18 46.21
CA ALA A 541 -24.27 -0.48 46.82
C ALA A 541 -23.94 -1.87 47.43
N ASN A 542 -22.96 -2.58 46.85
CA ASN A 542 -22.59 -3.94 47.27
C ASN A 542 -21.28 -3.96 48.09
N GLN A 543 -20.70 -2.80 48.41
CA GLN A 543 -19.46 -2.73 49.19
C GLN A 543 -19.70 -3.05 50.67
N ASP A 544 -20.85 -2.65 51.20
CA ASP A 544 -21.25 -2.96 52.58
C ASP A 544 -21.46 -4.47 52.76
N ASP A 545 -22.13 -5.12 51.81
CA ASP A 545 -22.33 -6.57 51.81
C ASP A 545 -21.01 -7.37 51.82
N LEU A 546 -20.01 -6.92 51.05
CA LEU A 546 -18.68 -7.53 51.07
C LEU A 546 -17.98 -7.32 52.43
N ASN A 547 -18.14 -6.13 53.03
CA ASN A 547 -17.59 -5.82 54.34
C ASN A 547 -18.24 -6.66 55.46
N ASP A 548 -19.54 -6.94 55.34
CA ASP A 548 -20.28 -7.77 56.28
C ASP A 548 -19.76 -9.22 56.27
N ILE A 549 -19.53 -9.81 55.10
CA ILE A 549 -18.94 -11.16 54.99
C ILE A 549 -17.51 -11.18 55.57
N LEU A 550 -16.72 -10.14 55.33
CA LEU A 550 -15.38 -10.00 55.93
C LEU A 550 -15.45 -9.93 57.46
N ALA A 551 -16.42 -9.21 58.02
CA ALA A 551 -16.64 -9.15 59.46
C ALA A 551 -17.06 -10.52 60.04
N LEU A 552 -17.91 -11.27 59.34
CA LEU A 552 -18.29 -12.63 59.73
C LEU A 552 -17.09 -13.59 59.71
N LEU A 553 -16.22 -13.49 58.71
CA LEU A 553 -15.00 -14.27 58.61
C LEU A 553 -14.06 -14.01 59.81
N GLN A 554 -13.92 -12.74 60.20
CA GLN A 554 -13.16 -12.36 61.39
C GLN A 554 -13.80 -12.86 62.70
N ASP A 555 -15.13 -12.85 62.82
CA ASP A 555 -15.82 -13.46 63.99
C ASP A 555 -15.59 -14.98 64.04
N ALA A 556 -15.61 -15.67 62.89
CA ALA A 556 -15.34 -17.11 62.81
C ALA A 556 -13.89 -17.47 63.20
N GLU A 557 -12.89 -16.69 62.77
CA GLU A 557 -11.49 -16.81 63.25
C GLU A 557 -11.39 -16.74 64.77
N ASN A 558 -12.09 -15.79 65.39
CA ASN A 558 -12.13 -15.66 66.84
C ASN A 558 -12.79 -16.88 67.51
N ARG A 559 -13.85 -17.45 66.92
CA ARG A 559 -14.51 -18.67 67.43
C ARG A 559 -13.59 -19.89 67.32
N GLU A 560 -12.88 -20.04 66.21
CA GLU A 560 -11.93 -21.14 66.01
C GLU A 560 -10.80 -21.09 67.06
N GLN A 561 -10.28 -19.89 67.33
CA GLN A 561 -9.23 -19.69 68.32
C GLN A 561 -9.69 -20.08 69.73
N ARG A 562 -10.91 -19.68 70.14
CA ARG A 562 -11.47 -20.10 71.44
C ARG A 562 -11.62 -21.62 71.54
N LEU A 563 -12.09 -22.28 70.48
CA LEU A 563 -12.22 -23.74 70.43
C LEU A 563 -10.84 -24.43 70.50
N LYS A 564 -9.81 -23.88 69.84
CA LYS A 564 -8.42 -24.36 69.96
C LYS A 564 -7.90 -24.22 71.39
N ASP A 565 -8.15 -23.09 72.03
CA ASP A 565 -7.73 -22.84 73.41
C ASP A 565 -8.38 -23.86 74.37
N LEU A 566 -9.68 -24.12 74.21
CA LEU A 566 -10.42 -25.14 74.98
C LEU A 566 -9.90 -26.56 74.76
N LEU A 567 -9.54 -26.92 73.52
CA LEU A 567 -8.92 -28.22 73.19
C LEU A 567 -7.50 -28.37 73.75
N SER A 568 -6.77 -27.27 73.91
CA SER A 568 -5.40 -27.26 74.45
C SER A 568 -5.32 -27.42 75.97
N VAL A 569 -6.46 -27.27 76.67
CA VAL A 569 -6.54 -27.48 78.12
C VAL A 569 -6.16 -28.93 78.43
N LYS A 570 -4.99 -29.13 79.08
CA LYS A 570 -4.48 -30.43 79.54
C LYS A 570 -5.28 -30.99 80.72
N LEU A 571 -6.60 -31.09 80.56
CA LEU A 571 -7.50 -31.55 81.59
C LEU A 571 -7.28 -33.02 81.90
N GLN A 572 -7.01 -33.82 80.87
CA GLN A 572 -6.72 -35.24 81.00
C GLN A 572 -5.47 -35.50 81.85
N ASP A 573 -4.38 -34.77 81.60
CA ASP A 573 -3.15 -34.87 82.41
C ASP A 573 -3.40 -34.43 83.86
N ARG A 574 -4.10 -33.30 84.06
CA ARG A 574 -4.43 -32.79 85.40
C ARG A 574 -5.34 -33.74 86.19
N LEU A 575 -6.31 -34.37 85.53
CA LEU A 575 -7.23 -35.34 86.14
C LEU A 575 -6.51 -36.66 86.45
N GLN A 576 -5.59 -37.11 85.58
CA GLN A 576 -4.75 -38.29 85.84
C GLN A 576 -3.72 -38.04 86.97
N ASP A 577 -3.12 -36.85 87.04
CA ASP A 577 -2.17 -36.49 88.09
C ASP A 577 -2.86 -36.38 89.46
N LYS A 578 -4.09 -35.85 89.53
CA LYS A 578 -4.92 -35.90 90.75
C LYS A 578 -5.20 -37.33 91.21
N LEU A 579 -5.43 -38.27 90.28
CA LEU A 579 -5.59 -39.70 90.60
C LEU A 579 -4.29 -40.32 91.13
N LYS A 580 -3.15 -40.08 90.47
CA LYS A 580 -1.83 -40.56 90.92
C LYS A 580 -1.46 -40.01 92.30
N GLY A 581 -1.75 -38.73 92.55
CA GLY A 581 -1.56 -38.09 93.86
C GLY A 581 -2.37 -38.74 94.97
N ARG A 582 -3.65 -39.05 94.72
CA ARG A 582 -4.52 -39.74 95.70
C ARG A 582 -4.18 -41.22 95.87
N LEU A 583 -3.82 -41.94 94.82
CA LEU A 583 -3.36 -43.34 94.91
C LEU A 583 -2.04 -43.45 95.69
N LYS A 584 -1.11 -42.50 95.51
CA LYS A 584 0.08 -42.39 96.36
C LYS A 584 -0.27 -42.08 97.82
N GLY A 585 -1.29 -41.24 98.07
CA GLY A 585 -1.76 -40.95 99.43
C GLY A 585 -2.47 -42.13 100.12
N LEU A 586 -3.20 -42.97 99.37
CA LEU A 586 -3.86 -44.17 99.89
C LEU A 586 -2.91 -45.37 100.09
N LEU A 587 -1.81 -45.43 99.34
CA LEU A 587 -0.78 -46.47 99.45
C LEU A 587 0.42 -46.06 100.32
N GLY A 588 0.52 -44.79 100.69
CA GLY A 588 1.66 -44.20 101.42
C GLY A 588 1.49 -44.04 102.93
N ASP A 589 0.36 -44.45 103.50
CA ASP A 589 0.05 -44.34 104.94
C ASP A 589 0.36 -45.66 105.68
N GLY A 590 1.53 -46.23 105.38
CA GLY A 590 1.99 -47.50 105.94
C GLY A 590 3.51 -47.55 106.07
N GLU A 591 4.08 -46.64 106.88
CA GLU A 591 5.22 -46.87 107.80
C GLU A 591 5.33 -45.75 108.83
#